data_AF-A0ABD3KTI0-F1
#
_entry.id   AF-A0ABD3KTI0-F1
#
_cell.length_a   1.000
_cell.length_b   1.000
_cell.length_c   1.000
_cell.angle_alpha   90.00
_cell.angle_beta   90.00
_cell.angle_gamma   90.00
#
_symmetry.space_group_name_H-M   'P 1'
#
loop_
_entity.id
_entity.type
_entity.pdbx_description
1 polymer ?
#
loop_
_entity_poly.entity_id
_entity_poly.type
_entity_poly.pdbx_seq_one_letter_code
_entity_poly.pdbx_strand_id
1 'polypeptide(L)'
;MAMNCFASARESGKYKRALPPAHFSLKIESFEVLSKLDKYDSGVFKAGGHEWRLSLYPKGNNGDNGSGYVSLYLSIEEPPPTQTVHVNYKLFVHNKLQKKYLTIQDTDEEISSFNRSKTQHGFPRFLSLKEFENRSNGYLDEKHSCTFGAEVFVIQPAKMREESFTLIRYPTQNTFTFQIENWSKLGTDPLSKEFTFEGRQWKLLVYPKGNAAGKGKSLSVYLEVQHLHEKMKVYAEFNLRVLDQLKNNNKEKPFKSWLSAPCPRKGDADFMPLKDLEKSAKGFVHDDALVVDVQIRVVSKL
;
A
#
# COMPACT_ATOMS: atom_id res chain seq x y z
N MET A 1 -50.61 15.73 10.57
CA MET A 1 -49.45 15.34 11.41
C MET A 1 -48.21 15.69 10.63
N ALA A 2 -47.55 16.80 10.96
CA ALA A 2 -46.30 17.20 10.32
C ALA A 2 -45.16 16.36 10.92
N MET A 3 -44.48 15.58 10.09
CA MET A 3 -43.24 14.91 10.46
C MET A 3 -42.14 15.97 10.60
N ASN A 4 -41.77 16.27 11.84
CA ASN A 4 -40.53 16.99 12.13
C ASN A 4 -39.35 16.08 11.78
N CYS A 5 -38.74 16.31 10.62
CA CYS A 5 -37.39 15.82 10.34
C CYS A 5 -36.41 16.66 11.18
N PHE A 6 -36.05 16.16 12.36
CA PHE A 6 -34.85 16.63 13.04
C PHE A 6 -33.64 16.15 12.23
N ALA A 7 -32.98 17.08 11.55
CA ALA A 7 -31.65 16.81 11.01
C ALA A 7 -30.72 16.48 12.19
N SER A 8 -30.27 15.23 12.23
CA SER A 8 -29.20 14.78 13.13
C SER A 8 -28.00 15.72 12.99
N ALA A 9 -27.51 16.27 14.11
CA ALA A 9 -26.29 17.07 14.09
C ALA A 9 -25.13 16.14 13.75
N ARG A 10 -24.43 16.42 12.63
CA ARG A 10 -23.22 15.68 12.25
C ARG A 10 -22.23 15.65 13.42
N GLU A 11 -21.88 14.45 13.87
CA GLU A 11 -20.81 14.31 14.85
C GLU A 11 -19.47 14.64 14.19
N SER A 12 -18.64 15.44 14.88
CA SER A 12 -17.33 15.85 14.38
C SER A 12 -16.25 15.33 15.32
N GLY A 13 -15.22 14.67 14.76
CA GLY A 13 -14.04 14.27 15.50
C GLY A 13 -13.16 15.47 15.80
N LYS A 14 -12.81 15.69 17.07
CA LYS A 14 -11.91 16.78 17.50
C LYS A 14 -10.68 16.22 18.19
N TYR A 15 -9.49 16.61 17.73
CA TYR A 15 -8.22 16.21 18.34
C TYR A 15 -7.13 17.27 18.12
N LYS A 16 -5.99 17.11 18.79
CA LYS A 16 -4.83 18.00 18.65
C LYS A 16 -3.64 17.24 18.08
N ARG A 17 -2.95 17.82 17.11
CA ARG A 17 -1.70 17.26 16.54
C ARG A 17 -0.65 18.34 16.33
N ALA A 18 0.63 17.97 16.33
CA ALA A 18 1.73 18.94 16.13
C ALA A 18 1.92 19.33 14.65
N LEU A 19 1.63 18.40 13.73
CA LEU A 19 1.86 18.63 12.30
C LEU A 19 0.88 19.67 11.72
N PRO A 20 1.38 20.62 10.90
CA PRO A 20 0.54 21.61 10.21
C PRO A 20 -0.39 20.93 9.18
N PRO A 21 -1.40 21.65 8.67
CA PRO A 21 -2.21 21.20 7.54
C PRO A 21 -1.36 20.99 6.27
N ALA A 22 -1.64 19.94 5.51
CA ALA A 22 -0.90 19.59 4.29
C ALA A 22 -1.17 20.50 3.08
N HIS A 23 -2.38 21.04 2.94
CA HIS A 23 -2.79 21.69 1.68
C HIS A 23 -2.86 23.21 1.75
N PHE A 24 -3.33 23.77 2.87
CA PHE A 24 -3.50 25.22 2.97
C PHE A 24 -3.39 25.73 4.40
N SER A 25 -2.77 26.90 4.55
CA SER A 25 -2.64 27.64 5.81
C SER A 25 -2.97 29.11 5.56
N LEU A 26 -3.93 29.63 6.32
CA LEU A 26 -4.38 31.02 6.28
C LEU A 26 -3.91 31.71 7.57
N LYS A 27 -2.87 32.52 7.46
CA LYS A 27 -2.43 33.40 8.55
C LYS A 27 -3.16 34.73 8.45
N ILE A 28 -3.84 35.13 9.52
CA ILE A 28 -4.48 36.43 9.65
C ILE A 28 -3.68 37.22 10.66
N GLU A 29 -3.14 38.38 10.26
CA GLU A 29 -2.27 39.19 11.12
C GLU A 29 -3.04 40.20 11.97
N SER A 30 -4.30 40.49 11.61
CA SER A 30 -5.15 41.50 12.26
C SER A 30 -6.59 40.99 12.44
N PHE A 31 -6.79 39.95 13.26
CA PHE A 31 -8.11 39.33 13.45
C PHE A 31 -9.14 40.31 14.01
N GLU A 32 -8.73 41.29 14.80
CA GLU A 32 -9.61 42.33 15.34
C GLU A 32 -10.29 43.20 14.27
N VAL A 33 -9.64 43.38 13.11
CA VAL A 33 -10.23 44.08 11.97
C VAL A 33 -11.15 43.13 11.23
N LEU A 34 -10.69 41.89 11.02
CA LEU A 34 -11.47 40.84 10.37
C LEU A 34 -12.77 40.53 11.11
N SER A 35 -12.77 40.58 12.45
CA SER A 35 -13.93 40.26 13.29
C SER A 35 -15.06 41.29 13.23
N LYS A 36 -14.85 42.40 12.51
CA LYS A 36 -15.89 43.37 12.16
C LYS A 36 -16.60 43.02 10.84
N LEU A 37 -16.05 42.09 10.07
CA LEU A 37 -16.65 41.59 8.82
C LEU A 37 -17.50 40.36 9.11
N ASP A 38 -18.53 40.16 8.28
CA ASP A 38 -19.40 38.98 8.39
C ASP A 38 -18.67 37.70 7.96
N LYS A 39 -17.87 37.81 6.89
CA LYS A 39 -17.21 36.69 6.23
C LYS A 39 -15.89 37.14 5.60
N TYR A 40 -14.95 36.21 5.53
CA TYR A 40 -13.76 36.30 4.69
C TYR A 40 -13.57 35.00 3.91
N ASP A 41 -13.34 35.11 2.60
CA ASP A 41 -12.94 34.00 1.76
C ASP A 41 -11.44 34.11 1.45
N SER A 42 -10.71 33.01 1.63
CA SER A 42 -9.29 32.95 1.34
C SER A 42 -9.00 33.04 -0.16
N GLY A 43 -7.74 33.21 -0.52
CA GLY A 43 -7.26 32.85 -1.86
C GLY A 43 -7.51 31.37 -2.18
N VAL A 44 -7.47 31.04 -3.47
CA VAL A 44 -7.67 29.67 -3.99
C VAL A 44 -6.44 28.81 -3.70
N PHE A 45 -6.68 27.55 -3.32
CA PHE A 45 -5.64 26.53 -3.23
C PHE A 45 -6.06 25.23 -3.94
N LYS A 46 -5.07 24.46 -4.40
CA LYS A 46 -5.30 23.24 -5.18
C LYS A 46 -5.09 21.99 -4.33
N ALA A 47 -6.04 21.07 -4.37
CA ALA A 47 -5.93 19.77 -3.72
C ALA A 47 -6.84 18.73 -4.43
N GLY A 48 -6.34 17.51 -4.60
CA GLY A 48 -7.10 16.41 -5.21
C GLY A 48 -7.62 16.68 -6.63
N GLY A 49 -6.97 17.58 -7.38
CA GLY A 49 -7.38 17.97 -8.73
C GLY A 49 -8.48 19.04 -8.80
N HIS A 50 -8.85 19.65 -7.67
CA HIS A 50 -9.86 20.71 -7.61
C HIS A 50 -9.31 21.97 -6.94
N GLU A 51 -10.03 23.08 -7.15
CA GLU A 51 -9.74 24.40 -6.59
C GLU A 51 -10.68 24.71 -5.42
N TRP A 52 -10.08 25.09 -4.29
CA TRP A 52 -10.74 25.23 -3.00
C TRP A 52 -10.49 26.58 -2.36
N ARG A 53 -11.38 27.00 -1.46
CA ARG A 53 -11.19 28.13 -0.53
C ARG A 53 -11.55 27.75 0.89
N LEU A 54 -10.94 28.47 1.84
CA LEU A 54 -11.45 28.57 3.20
C LEU A 54 -12.40 29.75 3.31
N SER A 55 -13.61 29.50 3.79
CA SER A 55 -14.59 30.53 4.14
C SER A 55 -14.68 30.63 5.65
N LEU A 56 -14.21 31.75 6.20
CA LEU A 56 -14.17 32.04 7.63
C LEU A 56 -15.29 33.04 7.98
N TYR A 57 -16.09 32.71 8.98
CA TYR A 57 -17.04 33.64 9.61
C TYR A 57 -16.52 33.92 11.02
N PRO A 58 -15.85 35.07 11.23
CA PRO A 58 -15.16 35.36 12.48
C PRO A 58 -16.06 35.31 13.70
N LYS A 59 -17.33 35.75 13.57
CA LYS A 59 -18.36 35.75 14.64
C LYS A 59 -19.48 34.74 14.43
N GLY A 60 -19.27 33.82 13.49
CA GLY A 60 -20.17 32.71 13.24
C GLY A 60 -21.11 32.95 12.06
N ASN A 61 -21.50 31.86 11.40
CA ASN A 61 -22.49 31.88 10.34
C ASN A 61 -23.89 31.71 10.94
N ASN A 62 -24.61 32.82 11.10
CA ASN A 62 -25.98 32.81 11.66
C ASN A 62 -26.97 31.99 10.81
N GLY A 63 -26.76 31.91 9.50
CA GLY A 63 -27.60 31.10 8.60
C GLY A 63 -27.42 29.59 8.78
N ASP A 64 -26.44 29.16 9.59
CA ASP A 64 -26.08 27.77 9.81
C ASP A 64 -25.84 27.47 11.31
N ASN A 65 -26.54 28.19 12.20
CA ASN A 65 -26.47 27.99 13.66
C ASN A 65 -25.07 28.18 14.29
N GLY A 66 -24.22 29.00 13.67
CA GLY A 66 -22.86 29.29 14.11
C GLY A 66 -22.71 30.44 15.14
N SER A 67 -23.80 31.09 15.54
CA SER A 67 -23.76 32.23 16.48
C SER A 67 -23.00 31.88 17.77
N GLY A 68 -22.07 32.75 18.19
CA GLY A 68 -21.22 32.53 19.36
C GLY A 68 -19.96 31.69 19.10
N TYR A 69 -19.73 31.27 17.87
CA TYR A 69 -18.57 30.48 17.45
C TYR A 69 -17.83 31.16 16.30
N VAL A 70 -16.55 30.87 16.16
CA VAL A 70 -15.88 30.98 14.85
C VAL A 70 -16.45 29.86 13.99
N SER A 71 -16.95 30.17 12.79
CA SER A 71 -17.34 29.15 11.81
C SER A 71 -16.29 29.07 10.71
N LEU A 72 -15.96 27.86 10.27
CA LEU A 72 -14.97 27.63 9.24
C LEU A 72 -15.46 26.57 8.26
N TYR A 73 -15.35 26.88 6.98
CA TYR A 73 -15.82 26.03 5.90
C TYR A 73 -14.78 25.86 4.81
N LEU A 74 -14.87 24.72 4.12
CA LEU A 74 -14.22 24.43 2.86
C LEU A 74 -15.23 24.64 1.73
N SER A 75 -14.84 25.39 0.71
CA SER A 75 -15.67 25.65 -0.48
C SER A 75 -14.93 25.19 -1.73
N ILE A 76 -15.65 24.57 -2.68
CA ILE A 76 -15.14 24.29 -4.03
C ILE A 76 -15.51 25.46 -4.95
N GLU A 77 -14.56 25.91 -5.78
CA GLU A 77 -14.81 27.03 -6.71
C GLU A 77 -15.70 26.57 -7.88
N GLU A 78 -15.22 25.59 -8.62
CA GLU A 78 -15.88 25.08 -9.82
C GLU A 78 -16.18 23.58 -9.66
N PRO A 79 -17.34 23.23 -9.07
CA PRO A 79 -17.76 21.84 -9.02
C PRO A 79 -18.03 21.33 -10.44
N PRO A 80 -17.67 20.07 -10.74
CA PRO A 80 -17.98 19.46 -12.03
C PRO A 80 -19.47 19.57 -12.39
N PRO A 81 -19.84 19.75 -13.68
CA PRO A 81 -21.23 19.97 -14.08
C PRO A 81 -22.20 18.85 -13.73
N THR A 82 -21.73 17.60 -13.81
CA THR A 82 -22.56 16.39 -13.73
C THR A 82 -22.09 15.41 -12.67
N GLN A 83 -20.99 15.71 -11.96
CA GLN A 83 -20.38 14.80 -11.00
C GLN A 83 -20.39 15.42 -9.61
N THR A 84 -20.57 14.56 -8.61
CA THR A 84 -20.38 14.91 -7.21
C THR A 84 -18.94 14.59 -6.81
N VAL A 85 -18.27 15.52 -6.16
CA VAL A 85 -16.92 15.36 -5.65
C VAL A 85 -16.99 14.95 -4.19
N HIS A 86 -16.60 13.71 -3.90
CA HIS A 86 -16.57 13.16 -2.54
C HIS A 86 -15.24 13.47 -1.87
N VAL A 87 -15.27 13.99 -0.66
CA VAL A 87 -14.10 14.55 0.02
C VAL A 87 -14.10 14.22 1.50
N ASN A 88 -12.96 13.72 1.97
CA ASN A 88 -12.58 13.78 3.37
C ASN A 88 -11.73 15.03 3.59
N TYR A 89 -12.20 15.95 4.43
CA TYR A 89 -11.45 17.15 4.75
C TYR A 89 -11.26 17.31 6.25
N LYS A 90 -10.21 18.06 6.60
CA LYS A 90 -9.91 18.44 7.99
C LYS A 90 -9.68 19.94 8.02
N LEU A 91 -10.27 20.62 9.00
CA LEU A 91 -10.08 22.05 9.23
C LEU A 91 -9.32 22.27 10.53
N PHE A 92 -8.45 23.28 10.53
CA PHE A 92 -7.46 23.47 11.58
C PHE A 92 -7.49 24.89 12.13
N VAL A 93 -7.14 25.02 13.42
CA VAL A 93 -6.69 26.27 14.02
C VAL A 93 -5.44 26.03 14.87
N HIS A 94 -4.44 26.88 14.68
CA HIS A 94 -3.16 26.76 15.37
C HIS A 94 -3.26 27.29 16.80
N ASN A 95 -2.96 26.44 17.77
CA ASN A 95 -2.65 26.83 19.14
C ASN A 95 -1.14 27.09 19.25
N LYS A 96 -0.76 28.36 19.24
CA LYS A 96 0.65 28.81 19.24
C LYS A 96 1.36 28.51 20.55
N LEU A 97 0.63 28.55 21.68
CA LEU A 97 1.20 28.25 23.01
C LEU A 97 1.58 26.77 23.11
N GLN A 98 0.68 25.88 22.67
CA GLN A 98 0.90 24.44 22.71
C GLN A 98 1.70 23.92 21.49
N LYS A 99 1.97 24.77 20.49
CA LYS A 99 2.58 24.40 19.20
C LYS A 99 1.87 23.20 18.56
N LYS A 100 0.53 23.21 18.63
CA LYS A 100 -0.35 22.14 18.13
C LYS A 100 -1.54 22.75 17.41
N TYR A 101 -2.12 22.00 16.51
CA TYR A 101 -3.32 22.38 15.78
C TYR A 101 -4.51 21.64 16.37
N LEU A 102 -5.53 22.39 16.79
CA LEU A 102 -6.86 21.82 16.96
C LEU A 102 -7.36 21.45 15.56
N THR A 103 -7.70 20.19 15.40
CA THR A 103 -8.13 19.59 14.14
C THR A 103 -9.56 19.10 14.30
N ILE A 104 -10.42 19.49 13.36
CA ILE A 104 -11.82 19.05 13.31
C ILE A 104 -12.06 18.42 11.94
N GLN A 105 -12.69 17.26 11.94
CA GLN A 105 -13.07 16.50 10.75
C GLN A 105 -14.45 15.87 10.96
N ASP A 106 -15.17 15.60 9.87
CA ASP A 106 -16.40 14.79 9.93
C ASP A 106 -16.04 13.37 10.45
N THR A 107 -16.90 12.75 11.27
CA THR A 107 -16.75 11.34 11.64
C THR A 107 -17.24 10.43 10.51
N ASP A 108 -16.73 9.19 10.48
CA ASP A 108 -16.68 8.29 9.31
C ASP A 108 -18.04 7.85 8.71
N GLU A 109 -19.18 8.32 9.20
CA GLU A 109 -20.50 7.88 8.72
C GLU A 109 -21.00 8.66 7.48
N GLU A 110 -20.58 9.91 7.26
CA GLU A 110 -21.09 10.71 6.14
C GLU A 110 -19.97 11.47 5.40
N ILE A 111 -19.67 11.03 4.17
CA ILE A 111 -18.66 11.66 3.31
C ILE A 111 -19.21 13.00 2.77
N SER A 112 -18.46 14.07 2.99
CA SER A 112 -18.82 15.38 2.48
C SER A 112 -18.71 15.43 0.95
N SER A 113 -19.79 15.90 0.31
CA SER A 113 -20.07 15.67 -1.10
C SER A 113 -20.40 16.99 -1.77
N PHE A 114 -19.51 17.46 -2.63
CA PHE A 114 -19.59 18.76 -3.27
C PHE A 114 -20.16 18.66 -4.68
N ASN A 115 -21.14 19.51 -4.99
CA ASN A 115 -21.74 19.63 -6.32
C ASN A 115 -22.28 21.06 -6.52
N ARG A 116 -22.96 21.33 -7.64
CA ARG A 116 -23.50 22.67 -7.94
C ARG A 116 -24.54 23.19 -6.94
N SER A 117 -25.28 22.31 -6.26
CA SER A 117 -26.26 22.72 -5.24
C SER A 117 -25.66 22.79 -3.82
N LYS A 118 -24.51 22.14 -3.60
CA LYS A 118 -23.79 22.15 -2.32
C LYS A 118 -22.29 22.33 -2.57
N THR A 119 -21.85 23.58 -2.65
CA THR A 119 -20.44 23.93 -2.91
C THR A 119 -19.61 24.12 -1.65
N GLN A 120 -20.22 24.03 -0.47
CA GLN A 120 -19.58 24.34 0.81
C GLN A 120 -19.96 23.32 1.89
N HIS A 121 -18.94 22.84 2.61
CA HIS A 121 -19.06 22.02 3.82
C HIS A 121 -18.12 22.54 4.90
N GLY A 122 -18.48 22.39 6.16
CA GLY A 122 -17.65 22.87 7.26
C GLY A 122 -18.34 22.75 8.60
N PHE A 123 -17.79 23.49 9.56
CA PHE A 123 -18.21 23.43 10.94
C PHE A 123 -18.74 24.81 11.36
N PRO A 124 -20.08 25.00 11.38
CA PRO A 124 -20.67 26.24 11.92
C PRO A 124 -20.23 26.52 13.35
N ARG A 125 -20.01 25.47 14.16
CA ARG A 125 -19.51 25.56 15.54
C ARG A 125 -18.09 25.02 15.66
N PHE A 126 -17.18 25.55 14.84
CA PHE A 126 -15.80 25.09 14.77
C PHE A 126 -15.08 25.26 16.12
N LEU A 127 -15.00 26.50 16.62
CA LEU A 127 -14.40 26.83 17.92
C LEU A 127 -15.22 27.94 18.58
N SER A 128 -15.54 27.84 19.87
CA SER A 128 -16.33 28.89 20.52
C SER A 128 -15.56 30.21 20.53
N LEU A 129 -16.26 31.33 20.33
CA LEU A 129 -15.62 32.66 20.35
C LEU A 129 -14.90 32.91 21.67
N LYS A 130 -15.55 32.55 22.79
CA LYS A 130 -14.97 32.66 24.14
C LYS A 130 -13.65 31.90 24.26
N GLU A 131 -13.56 30.68 23.72
CA GLU A 131 -12.32 29.91 23.77
C GLU A 131 -11.25 30.47 22.82
N PHE A 132 -11.67 30.94 21.64
CA PHE A 132 -10.76 31.48 20.63
C PHE A 132 -10.13 32.80 21.07
N GLU A 133 -10.92 33.71 21.64
CA GLU A 133 -10.49 35.05 22.05
C GLU A 133 -9.73 35.06 23.38
N ASN A 134 -9.91 34.04 24.22
CA ASN A 134 -9.14 33.89 25.45
C ASN A 134 -7.66 33.61 25.12
N ARG A 135 -6.79 34.59 25.38
CA ARG A 135 -5.35 34.52 25.08
C ARG A 135 -4.64 33.36 25.77
N SER A 136 -5.10 32.93 26.95
CA SER A 136 -4.55 31.78 27.66
C SER A 136 -4.75 30.46 26.90
N ASN A 137 -5.71 30.40 25.97
CA ASN A 137 -5.94 29.23 25.13
C ASN A 137 -5.02 29.19 23.91
N GLY A 138 -4.33 30.28 23.54
CA GLY A 138 -3.24 30.28 22.56
C GLY A 138 -3.63 30.24 21.08
N TYR A 139 -4.91 30.37 20.73
CA TYR A 139 -5.36 30.42 19.32
C TYR A 139 -5.21 31.82 18.69
N LEU A 140 -5.29 32.87 19.52
CA LEU A 140 -5.08 34.27 19.16
C LEU A 140 -3.88 34.79 19.96
N ASP A 141 -2.82 35.24 19.28
CA ASP A 141 -1.62 35.76 19.96
C ASP A 141 -1.75 37.25 20.32
N GLU A 142 -0.77 37.80 21.05
CA GLU A 142 -0.75 39.20 21.53
C GLU A 142 -1.01 40.22 20.42
N LYS A 143 -0.51 39.98 19.21
CA LYS A 143 -0.71 40.85 18.04
C LYS A 143 -2.05 40.63 17.33
N HIS A 144 -2.99 39.94 17.97
CA HIS A 144 -4.29 39.59 17.40
C HIS A 144 -4.17 38.77 16.10
N SER A 145 -3.12 37.96 15.98
CA SER A 145 -2.92 37.11 14.82
C SER A 145 -3.27 35.65 15.11
N CYS A 146 -3.89 34.98 14.14
CA CYS A 146 -4.31 33.59 14.22
C CYS A 146 -3.98 32.86 12.91
N THR A 147 -4.09 31.53 12.93
CA THR A 147 -3.81 30.73 11.74
C THR A 147 -4.81 29.59 11.63
N PHE A 148 -5.52 29.55 10.51
CA PHE A 148 -6.42 28.46 10.14
C PHE A 148 -5.82 27.62 9.03
N GLY A 149 -6.38 26.45 8.75
CA GLY A 149 -5.91 25.64 7.65
C GLY A 149 -6.86 24.56 7.20
N ALA A 150 -6.49 23.90 6.10
CA ALA A 150 -7.26 22.83 5.49
C ALA A 150 -6.37 21.67 5.01
N GLU A 151 -6.90 20.46 5.16
CA GLU A 151 -6.48 19.28 4.43
C GLU A 151 -7.67 18.73 3.65
N VAL A 152 -7.45 18.37 2.40
CA VAL A 152 -8.49 17.91 1.49
C VAL A 152 -8.02 16.63 0.83
N PHE A 153 -8.78 15.56 0.99
CA PHE A 153 -8.56 14.29 0.33
C PHE A 153 -9.78 13.96 -0.54
N VAL A 154 -9.60 14.04 -1.85
CA VAL A 154 -10.66 13.76 -2.82
C VAL A 154 -10.70 12.25 -3.11
N ILE A 155 -11.86 11.66 -2.90
CA ILE A 155 -12.09 10.22 -3.06
C ILE A 155 -12.49 9.96 -4.52
N GLN A 156 -11.68 9.18 -5.24
CA GLN A 156 -11.87 8.89 -6.67
C GLN A 156 -11.90 7.37 -6.94
N PRO A 157 -13.00 6.65 -6.61
CA PRO A 157 -13.08 5.20 -6.77
C PRO A 157 -12.86 4.75 -8.22
N ALA A 158 -13.24 5.56 -9.19
CA ALA A 158 -13.01 5.28 -10.62
C ALA A 158 -11.53 5.19 -11.02
N LYS A 159 -10.60 5.73 -10.21
CA LYS A 159 -9.15 5.63 -10.43
C LYS A 159 -8.49 4.56 -9.55
N MET A 160 -9.28 3.80 -8.78
CA MET A 160 -8.77 2.72 -7.95
C MET A 160 -8.14 1.65 -8.84
N ARG A 161 -6.89 1.29 -8.52
CA ARG A 161 -6.22 0.15 -9.13
C ARG A 161 -6.56 -1.10 -8.32
N GLU A 162 -7.19 -2.06 -8.98
CA GLU A 162 -7.40 -3.39 -8.41
C GLU A 162 -6.26 -4.33 -8.86
N GLU A 163 -5.72 -5.10 -7.94
CA GLU A 163 -4.79 -6.19 -8.22
C GLU A 163 -5.36 -7.45 -7.55
N SER A 164 -5.45 -8.53 -8.30
CA SER A 164 -5.83 -9.84 -7.81
C SER A 164 -4.82 -10.88 -8.29
N PHE A 165 -4.75 -11.99 -7.55
CA PHE A 165 -4.00 -13.17 -7.94
C PHE A 165 -4.70 -14.39 -7.35
N THR A 166 -4.43 -15.54 -7.94
CA THR A 166 -4.94 -16.84 -7.49
C THR A 166 -3.79 -17.75 -7.12
N LEU A 167 -4.02 -18.63 -6.13
CA LEU A 167 -3.09 -19.69 -5.77
C LEU A 167 -3.66 -21.02 -6.24
N ILE A 168 -3.05 -21.60 -7.27
CA ILE A 168 -3.42 -22.92 -7.78
C ILE A 168 -2.75 -23.96 -6.88
N ARG A 169 -3.55 -24.71 -6.13
CA ARG A 169 -3.08 -25.82 -5.29
C ARG A 169 -3.24 -27.14 -6.02
N TYR A 170 -2.23 -27.99 -5.94
CA TYR A 170 -2.16 -29.30 -6.58
C TYR A 170 -2.53 -29.27 -8.08
N PRO A 171 -1.85 -28.43 -8.87
CA PRO A 171 -2.02 -28.42 -10.33
C PRO A 171 -1.77 -29.80 -10.96
N THR A 172 -2.43 -30.07 -12.08
CA THR A 172 -2.22 -31.30 -12.85
C THR A 172 -0.84 -31.32 -13.49
N GLN A 173 -0.24 -32.50 -13.67
CA GLN A 173 1.08 -32.66 -14.31
C GLN A 173 2.17 -31.78 -13.69
N ASN A 174 2.24 -31.77 -12.36
CA ASN A 174 3.09 -30.86 -11.63
C ASN A 174 4.53 -31.33 -11.38
N THR A 175 4.93 -32.43 -12.00
CA THR A 175 6.28 -33.00 -11.84
C THR A 175 7.03 -32.86 -13.15
N PHE A 176 8.23 -32.27 -13.08
CA PHE A 176 9.09 -32.06 -14.24
C PHE A 176 10.46 -32.68 -13.98
N THR A 177 10.87 -33.60 -14.87
CA THR A 177 12.08 -34.41 -14.70
C THR A 177 13.17 -33.99 -15.68
N PHE A 178 14.40 -33.92 -15.19
CA PHE A 178 15.64 -33.67 -15.91
C PHE A 178 16.61 -34.83 -15.71
N GLN A 179 16.74 -35.65 -16.75
CA GLN A 179 17.76 -36.69 -16.85
C GLN A 179 19.02 -36.08 -17.46
N ILE A 180 20.16 -36.31 -16.79
CA ILE A 180 21.47 -35.79 -17.15
C ILE A 180 22.35 -36.99 -17.43
N GLU A 181 22.76 -37.17 -18.69
CA GLU A 181 23.63 -38.26 -19.13
C GLU A 181 25.11 -37.87 -19.09
N ASN A 182 25.99 -38.86 -19.24
CA ASN A 182 27.44 -38.69 -19.22
C ASN A 182 27.93 -37.98 -17.93
N TRP A 183 27.33 -38.31 -16.79
CA TRP A 183 27.56 -37.65 -15.50
C TRP A 183 29.04 -37.58 -15.11
N SER A 184 29.77 -38.67 -15.36
CA SER A 184 31.21 -38.81 -15.10
C SER A 184 32.07 -37.78 -15.82
N LYS A 185 31.61 -37.25 -16.96
CA LYS A 185 32.35 -36.28 -17.79
C LYS A 185 32.04 -34.82 -17.44
N LEU A 186 31.09 -34.57 -16.54
CA LEU A 186 30.63 -33.21 -16.25
C LEU A 186 31.63 -32.44 -15.39
N GLY A 187 31.93 -31.22 -15.85
CA GLY A 187 32.75 -30.24 -15.15
C GLY A 187 31.95 -29.37 -14.19
N THR A 188 32.38 -28.11 -14.05
CA THR A 188 31.77 -27.14 -13.14
C THR A 188 30.60 -26.36 -13.73
N ASP A 189 30.36 -26.50 -15.03
CA ASP A 189 29.36 -25.70 -15.74
C ASP A 189 27.93 -26.08 -15.31
N PRO A 190 27.03 -25.11 -15.15
CA PRO A 190 25.65 -25.38 -14.83
C PRO A 190 24.91 -26.04 -16.00
N LEU A 191 24.06 -27.00 -15.66
CA LEU A 191 23.11 -27.60 -16.59
C LEU A 191 21.71 -27.09 -16.28
N SER A 192 20.86 -27.03 -17.30
CA SER A 192 19.47 -26.60 -17.12
C SER A 192 18.53 -27.32 -18.06
N LYS A 193 17.30 -27.55 -17.58
CA LYS A 193 16.18 -27.97 -18.41
C LYS A 193 15.04 -26.97 -18.28
N GLU A 194 14.62 -26.43 -19.41
CA GLU A 194 13.50 -25.50 -19.49
C GLU A 194 12.16 -26.27 -19.58
N PHE A 195 11.12 -25.74 -18.96
CA PHE A 195 9.76 -26.25 -19.09
C PHE A 195 8.73 -25.14 -18.91
N THR A 196 7.53 -25.35 -19.44
CA THR A 196 6.42 -24.42 -19.25
C THR A 196 5.41 -25.01 -18.27
N PHE A 197 4.98 -24.22 -17.29
CA PHE A 197 4.00 -24.62 -16.29
C PHE A 197 3.14 -23.45 -15.86
N GLU A 198 1.81 -23.65 -15.88
CA GLU A 198 0.81 -22.60 -15.59
C GLU A 198 1.05 -21.30 -16.37
N GLY A 199 1.41 -21.44 -17.66
CA GLY A 199 1.66 -20.31 -18.57
C GLY A 199 2.97 -19.56 -18.32
N ARG A 200 3.87 -20.09 -17.47
CA ARG A 200 5.19 -19.49 -17.19
C ARG A 200 6.31 -20.41 -17.63
N GLN A 201 7.41 -19.83 -18.08
CA GLN A 201 8.63 -20.56 -18.36
C GLN A 201 9.46 -20.70 -17.07
N TRP A 202 9.94 -21.91 -16.83
CA TRP A 202 10.74 -22.30 -15.68
C TRP A 202 12.02 -23.00 -16.14
N LYS A 203 13.05 -22.96 -15.29
CA LYS A 203 14.30 -23.71 -15.45
C LYS A 203 14.56 -24.53 -14.21
N LEU A 204 14.78 -25.83 -14.39
CA LEU A 204 15.41 -26.68 -13.38
C LEU A 204 16.92 -26.61 -13.61
N LEU A 205 17.64 -26.02 -12.66
CA LEU A 205 19.08 -25.76 -12.71
C LEU A 205 19.83 -26.75 -11.81
N VAL A 206 20.89 -27.35 -12.35
CA VAL A 206 21.75 -28.30 -11.64
C VAL A 206 23.20 -27.85 -11.82
N TYR A 207 23.93 -27.72 -10.70
CA TYR A 207 25.36 -27.45 -10.70
C TYR A 207 26.09 -28.73 -10.25
N PRO A 208 26.65 -29.53 -11.18
CA PRO A 208 27.19 -30.85 -10.87
C PRO A 208 28.28 -30.86 -9.79
N LYS A 209 29.11 -29.80 -9.78
CA LYS A 209 30.17 -29.59 -8.78
C LYS A 209 29.85 -28.45 -7.80
N GLY A 210 28.57 -28.09 -7.67
CA GLY A 210 28.08 -27.13 -6.70
C GLY A 210 28.22 -25.65 -7.07
N ASN A 211 27.44 -24.82 -6.39
CA ASN A 211 27.37 -23.37 -6.53
C ASN A 211 27.54 -22.71 -5.16
N ALA A 212 28.02 -21.46 -5.13
CA ALA A 212 28.19 -20.65 -3.92
C ALA A 212 28.85 -21.45 -2.77
N ALA A 213 28.21 -21.53 -1.60
CA ALA A 213 28.72 -22.23 -0.42
C ALA A 213 28.93 -23.75 -0.63
N GLY A 214 28.25 -24.36 -1.60
CA GLY A 214 28.36 -25.79 -1.91
C GLY A 214 29.43 -26.13 -2.95
N LYS A 215 30.11 -25.13 -3.53
CA LYS A 215 31.07 -25.33 -4.62
C LYS A 215 32.19 -26.32 -4.22
N GLY A 216 32.39 -27.33 -5.05
CA GLY A 216 33.35 -28.42 -4.89
C GLY A 216 32.98 -29.49 -3.86
N LYS A 217 31.87 -29.32 -3.11
CA LYS A 217 31.51 -30.19 -1.98
C LYS A 217 30.19 -30.92 -2.21
N SER A 218 29.24 -30.24 -2.84
CA SER A 218 27.86 -30.72 -2.96
C SER A 218 27.26 -30.35 -4.30
N LEU A 219 26.37 -31.21 -4.81
CA LEU A 219 25.44 -30.91 -5.88
C LEU A 219 24.55 -29.74 -5.43
N SER A 220 24.33 -28.76 -6.31
CA SER A 220 23.34 -27.70 -6.07
C SER A 220 22.20 -27.81 -7.06
N VAL A 221 20.96 -27.65 -6.58
CA VAL A 221 19.75 -27.75 -7.39
C VAL A 221 18.85 -26.56 -7.10
N TYR A 222 18.33 -25.92 -8.15
CA TYR A 222 17.44 -24.77 -8.05
C TYR A 222 16.29 -24.86 -9.05
N LEU A 223 15.13 -24.33 -8.66
CA LEU A 223 14.06 -23.96 -9.57
C LEU A 223 14.11 -22.46 -9.81
N GLU A 224 14.03 -22.05 -11.07
CA GLU A 224 14.03 -20.65 -11.50
C GLU A 224 12.82 -20.36 -12.39
N VAL A 225 12.17 -19.22 -12.19
CA VAL A 225 11.13 -18.70 -13.08
C VAL A 225 11.73 -17.65 -14.02
N GLN A 226 11.35 -17.70 -15.29
CA GLN A 226 11.87 -16.82 -16.32
C GLN A 226 10.95 -15.61 -16.55
N HIS A 227 11.49 -14.58 -17.23
CA HIS A 227 10.74 -13.43 -17.76
C HIS A 227 9.95 -12.63 -16.71
N LEU A 228 10.47 -12.53 -15.48
CA LEU A 228 9.90 -11.64 -14.47
C LEU A 228 10.37 -10.20 -14.70
N HIS A 229 9.42 -9.26 -14.83
CA HIS A 229 9.72 -7.83 -14.75
C HIS A 229 9.67 -7.34 -13.29
N GLU A 230 10.19 -6.13 -13.02
CA GLU A 230 10.48 -5.62 -11.66
C GLU A 230 9.32 -5.68 -10.66
N LYS A 231 8.07 -5.58 -11.13
CA LYS A 231 6.87 -5.61 -10.28
C LYS A 231 6.24 -7.00 -10.15
N MET A 232 6.68 -7.99 -10.94
CA MET A 232 6.14 -9.34 -10.86
C MET A 232 6.72 -10.10 -9.68
N LYS A 233 5.83 -10.81 -8.99
CA LYS A 233 6.19 -11.85 -8.04
C LYS A 233 5.39 -13.10 -8.35
N VAL A 234 6.05 -14.25 -8.20
CA VAL A 234 5.43 -15.56 -8.36
C VAL A 234 5.69 -16.35 -7.08
N TYR A 235 4.61 -16.68 -6.36
CA TYR A 235 4.70 -17.64 -5.27
C TYR A 235 4.76 -19.06 -5.84
N ALA A 236 5.64 -19.88 -5.30
CA ALA A 236 5.66 -21.31 -5.56
C ALA A 236 5.96 -22.10 -4.30
N GLU A 237 5.24 -23.21 -4.12
CA GLU A 237 5.61 -24.30 -3.22
C GLU A 237 6.01 -25.49 -4.08
N PHE A 238 7.24 -25.98 -3.91
CA PHE A 238 7.76 -27.06 -4.73
C PHE A 238 8.73 -27.94 -3.95
N ASN A 239 8.93 -29.16 -4.41
CA ASN A 239 9.86 -30.11 -3.85
C ASN A 239 10.88 -30.46 -4.92
N LEU A 240 12.16 -30.16 -4.67
CA LEU A 240 13.26 -30.58 -5.53
C LEU A 240 13.72 -31.96 -5.10
N ARG A 241 14.00 -32.85 -6.05
CA ARG A 241 14.43 -34.22 -5.75
C ARG A 241 15.56 -34.67 -6.66
N VAL A 242 16.50 -35.42 -6.10
CA VAL A 242 17.46 -36.26 -6.81
C VAL A 242 16.99 -37.70 -6.62
N LEU A 243 16.71 -38.39 -7.72
CA LEU A 243 16.05 -39.70 -7.67
C LEU A 243 17.07 -40.82 -7.44
N ASP A 244 16.72 -41.73 -6.54
CA ASP A 244 17.40 -43.02 -6.40
C ASP A 244 16.77 -43.99 -7.41
N GLN A 245 17.56 -44.36 -8.41
CA GLN A 245 17.12 -45.12 -9.57
C GLN A 245 17.03 -46.63 -9.29
N LEU A 246 17.43 -47.09 -8.10
CA LEU A 246 17.43 -48.51 -7.71
C LEU A 246 16.38 -48.82 -6.64
N LYS A 247 16.31 -48.00 -5.59
CA LYS A 247 15.51 -48.31 -4.38
C LYS A 247 14.40 -47.30 -4.11
N ASN A 248 14.25 -46.28 -4.98
CA ASN A 248 13.26 -45.20 -4.83
C ASN A 248 13.40 -44.40 -3.51
N ASN A 249 14.58 -44.42 -2.89
CA ASN A 249 14.89 -43.62 -1.71
C ASN A 249 15.45 -42.24 -2.12
N ASN A 250 14.59 -41.43 -2.74
CA ASN A 250 14.96 -40.16 -3.34
C ASN A 250 15.44 -39.15 -2.29
N LYS A 251 16.44 -38.33 -2.67
CA LYS A 251 16.87 -37.20 -1.85
C LYS A 251 16.02 -35.98 -2.20
N GLU A 252 15.16 -35.54 -1.28
CA GLU A 252 14.24 -34.43 -1.52
C GLU A 252 14.37 -33.27 -0.53
N LYS A 253 14.05 -32.06 -0.98
CA LYS A 253 13.96 -30.86 -0.13
C LYS A 253 12.76 -29.99 -0.57
N PRO A 254 11.83 -29.66 0.35
CA PRO A 254 10.72 -28.77 0.06
C PRO A 254 11.13 -27.30 0.14
N PHE A 255 10.53 -26.47 -0.70
CA PHE A 255 10.72 -25.02 -0.77
C PHE A 255 9.37 -24.31 -0.87
N LYS A 256 9.31 -23.14 -0.25
CA LYS A 256 8.21 -22.17 -0.38
C LYS A 256 8.81 -20.80 -0.58
N SER A 257 8.46 -20.10 -1.65
CA SER A 257 9.10 -18.82 -1.94
C SER A 257 8.29 -17.92 -2.86
N TRP A 258 8.38 -16.62 -2.61
CA TRP A 258 8.07 -15.59 -3.59
C TRP A 258 9.31 -15.33 -4.45
N LEU A 259 9.24 -15.74 -5.70
CA LEU A 259 10.23 -15.48 -6.73
C LEU A 259 9.94 -14.12 -7.38
N SER A 260 10.98 -13.34 -7.64
CA SER A 260 10.88 -11.98 -8.19
C SER A 260 12.03 -11.72 -9.15
N ALA A 261 11.99 -10.67 -9.96
CA ALA A 261 13.10 -10.32 -10.86
C ALA A 261 14.50 -10.30 -10.17
N PRO A 262 14.69 -9.69 -8.98
CA PRO A 262 15.99 -9.72 -8.29
C PRO A 262 16.35 -11.09 -7.68
N CYS A 263 15.36 -11.96 -7.44
CA CYS A 263 15.53 -13.28 -6.85
C CYS A 263 14.66 -14.30 -7.61
N PRO A 264 15.01 -14.66 -8.86
CA PRO A 264 14.14 -15.46 -9.74
C PRO A 264 14.18 -16.95 -9.42
N ARG A 265 15.12 -17.37 -8.55
CA ARG A 265 15.39 -18.78 -8.26
C ARG A 265 15.42 -19.08 -6.77
N LYS A 266 14.99 -20.29 -6.42
CA LYS A 266 15.10 -20.86 -5.08
C LYS A 266 15.48 -22.32 -5.17
N GLY A 267 16.30 -22.76 -4.22
CA GLY A 267 16.86 -24.10 -4.16
C GLY A 267 17.91 -24.15 -3.07
N ASP A 268 18.86 -25.07 -3.20
CA ASP A 268 19.89 -25.28 -2.19
C ASP A 268 21.27 -25.46 -2.84
N ALA A 269 22.24 -24.69 -2.33
CA ALA A 269 23.64 -24.79 -2.70
C ALA A 269 24.24 -26.11 -2.19
N ASP A 270 23.79 -26.59 -1.03
CA ASP A 270 24.24 -27.81 -0.38
C ASP A 270 23.14 -28.90 -0.48
N PHE A 271 22.60 -29.10 -1.70
CA PHE A 271 21.47 -29.99 -1.89
C PHE A 271 21.81 -31.43 -1.51
N MET A 272 22.94 -31.94 -2.02
CA MET A 272 23.43 -33.30 -1.77
C MET A 272 24.96 -33.37 -1.83
N PRO A 273 25.66 -33.92 -0.81
CA PRO A 273 27.11 -34.09 -0.85
C PRO A 273 27.57 -34.97 -2.01
N LEU A 274 28.63 -34.56 -2.73
CA LEU A 274 29.13 -35.31 -3.89
C LEU A 274 29.59 -36.72 -3.50
N LYS A 275 30.22 -36.87 -2.33
CA LYS A 275 30.61 -38.17 -1.75
C LYS A 275 29.44 -39.15 -1.55
N ASP A 276 28.22 -38.64 -1.43
CA ASP A 276 27.03 -39.47 -1.27
C ASP A 276 26.37 -39.78 -2.61
N LEU A 277 26.57 -38.91 -3.61
CA LEU A 277 26.14 -39.11 -4.98
C LEU A 277 26.96 -40.20 -5.69
N GLU A 278 28.27 -40.23 -5.42
CA GLU A 278 29.24 -41.16 -6.05
C GLU A 278 29.20 -42.59 -5.48
N LYS A 279 28.49 -42.80 -4.36
CA LYS A 279 28.34 -44.14 -3.76
C LYS A 279 27.31 -44.94 -4.56
N SER A 280 27.80 -45.83 -5.44
CA SER A 280 26.96 -46.73 -6.25
C SER A 280 25.86 -47.46 -5.45
N ALA A 281 26.14 -47.88 -4.21
CA ALA A 281 25.16 -48.53 -3.32
C ALA A 281 23.90 -47.69 -3.01
N LYS A 282 23.96 -46.38 -3.23
CA LYS A 282 22.87 -45.42 -3.03
C LYS A 282 22.02 -45.16 -4.28
N GLY A 283 22.41 -45.65 -5.46
CA GLY A 283 21.56 -45.67 -6.66
C GLY A 283 21.24 -44.32 -7.31
N PHE A 284 21.83 -43.20 -6.87
CA PHE A 284 21.52 -41.87 -7.43
C PHE A 284 22.10 -41.66 -8.83
N VAL A 285 23.31 -42.15 -9.08
CA VAL A 285 23.90 -42.22 -10.42
C VAL A 285 23.86 -43.68 -10.87
N HIS A 286 23.15 -43.94 -11.97
CA HIS A 286 22.98 -45.25 -12.58
C HIS A 286 23.22 -45.11 -14.09
N ASP A 287 23.98 -46.04 -14.69
CA ASP A 287 24.37 -46.00 -16.11
C ASP A 287 24.93 -44.64 -16.56
N ASP A 288 25.78 -44.06 -15.71
CA ASP A 288 26.36 -42.73 -15.92
C ASP A 288 25.34 -41.59 -16.11
N ALA A 289 24.13 -41.75 -15.56
CA ALA A 289 23.07 -40.77 -15.60
C ALA A 289 22.58 -40.39 -14.19
N LEU A 290 22.27 -39.10 -14.01
CA LEU A 290 21.61 -38.55 -12.83
C LEU A 290 20.21 -38.08 -13.22
N VAL A 291 19.20 -38.40 -12.39
CA VAL A 291 17.84 -37.91 -12.59
C VAL A 291 17.45 -36.96 -11.47
N VAL A 292 17.12 -35.72 -11.84
CA VAL A 292 16.63 -34.67 -10.94
C VAL A 292 15.22 -34.31 -11.34
N ASP A 293 14.32 -34.09 -10.40
CA ASP A 293 13.00 -33.57 -10.72
C ASP A 293 12.55 -32.46 -9.76
N VAL A 294 11.46 -31.81 -10.14
CA VAL A 294 10.75 -30.85 -9.31
C VAL A 294 9.26 -31.16 -9.33
N GLN A 295 8.65 -31.24 -8.15
CA GLN A 295 7.20 -31.32 -7.98
C GLN A 295 6.65 -29.99 -7.47
N ILE A 296 5.87 -29.26 -8.26
CA ILE A 296 5.29 -27.96 -7.89
C ILE A 296 3.88 -28.16 -7.30
N ARG A 297 3.72 -27.93 -6.01
CA ARG A 297 2.45 -28.17 -5.29
C ARG A 297 1.53 -26.96 -5.28
N VAL A 298 2.09 -25.76 -5.28
CA VAL A 298 1.32 -24.52 -5.33
C VAL A 298 2.05 -23.54 -6.23
N VAL A 299 1.31 -22.79 -7.05
CA VAL A 299 1.86 -21.68 -7.81
C VAL A 299 0.86 -20.53 -7.90
N SER A 300 1.34 -19.29 -7.80
CA SER A 300 0.50 -18.11 -8.01
C SER A 300 0.31 -17.81 -9.50
N LYS A 301 -0.92 -17.51 -9.87
CA LYS A 301 -1.29 -17.01 -11.19
C LYS A 301 -1.88 -15.61 -11.02
N LEU A 302 -1.34 -14.66 -11.77
CA LEU A 302 -1.89 -13.30 -11.88
C LEU A 302 -3.14 -13.36 -12.76
#